data_AF-A0A7X7EEF4-F1
#
_entry.id   AF-A0A7X7EEF4-F1
#
_cell.length_a   1.000
_cell.length_b   1.000
_cell.length_c   1.000
_cell.angle_alpha   90.00
_cell.angle_beta   90.00
_cell.angle_gamma   90.00
#
_symmetry.space_group_name_H-M   'P 1'
#
loop_
_entity.id
_entity.type
_entity.pdbx_description
1 polymer ?
#
loop_
_entity_poly.entity_id
_entity_poly.type
_entity_poly.pdbx_seq_one_letter_code
_entity_poly.pdbx_strand_id
1 'polypeptide(L)'
;MAQSLLQVALFLFLIALANVLKRIGLFSEREGATLSKITLNITLPAAIVASFNTFKLDYSLLILILYGIGANVVLMVFSYLSMRKESNGLKGYALLCGSTYNVGNFSFPFVQALYGPQALVAASLFDLGNALMTTGLTYSLASTTAGGTKPNTKDLLTKLFTSAPFITYLVMISLSFANLTLPRFLQDWMQTIGKANPIIAMLMIGFML
;
A
#
# COMPACT_ATOMS: atom_id res chain seq x y z
N MET A 1 -1.89 -22.48 10.64
CA MET A 1 -1.91 -22.89 9.22
C MET A 1 -3.34 -22.92 8.66
N ALA A 2 -4.21 -23.85 9.07
CA ALA A 2 -5.58 -23.96 8.50
C ALA A 2 -6.42 -22.67 8.64
N GLN A 3 -6.38 -22.02 9.82
CA GLN A 3 -7.10 -20.77 10.07
C GLN A 3 -6.60 -19.60 9.21
N SER A 4 -5.29 -19.51 8.98
CA SER A 4 -4.68 -18.49 8.10
C SER A 4 -5.11 -18.69 6.65
N LEU A 5 -5.17 -19.92 6.16
CA LEU A 5 -5.64 -20.23 4.80
C LEU A 5 -7.13 -19.88 4.62
N LEU A 6 -7.96 -20.11 5.65
CA LEU A 6 -9.36 -19.68 5.64
C LEU A 6 -9.49 -18.15 5.57
N GLN A 7 -8.62 -17.39 6.25
CA GLN A 7 -8.59 -15.93 6.13
C GLN A 7 -8.20 -15.46 4.73
N VAL A 8 -7.18 -16.08 4.14
CA VAL A 8 -6.79 -15.81 2.74
C VAL A 8 -7.94 -16.11 1.79
N ALA A 9 -8.60 -17.26 1.95
CA ALA A 9 -9.77 -17.63 1.15
C ALA A 9 -10.93 -16.64 1.33
N LEU A 10 -11.16 -16.16 2.55
CA LEU A 10 -12.16 -15.12 2.84
C LEU A 10 -11.84 -13.82 2.10
N PHE A 11 -10.59 -13.37 2.08
CA PHE A 11 -10.21 -12.15 1.37
C PHE A 11 -10.43 -12.27 -0.14
N LEU A 12 -10.06 -13.40 -0.75
CA LEU A 12 -10.33 -13.68 -2.16
C LEU A 12 -11.84 -13.76 -2.44
N PHE A 13 -12.59 -14.38 -1.54
CA PHE A 13 -14.05 -14.42 -1.62
C PHE A 13 -14.67 -13.02 -1.57
N LEU A 14 -14.19 -12.13 -0.68
CA LEU A 14 -14.69 -10.75 -0.60
C LEU A 14 -14.42 -9.95 -1.88
N ILE A 15 -13.25 -10.11 -2.51
CA ILE A 15 -12.96 -9.50 -3.81
C ILE A 15 -13.96 -10.01 -4.86
N ALA A 16 -14.14 -11.33 -4.95
CA ALA A 16 -15.04 -11.95 -5.92
C ALA A 16 -16.50 -11.53 -5.69
N LEU A 17 -16.95 -11.52 -4.43
CA LEU A 17 -18.28 -11.10 -4.04
C LEU A 17 -18.52 -9.64 -4.43
N ALA A 18 -17.63 -8.72 -4.09
CA ALA A 18 -17.77 -7.32 -4.46
C ALA A 18 -17.86 -7.12 -5.98
N ASN A 19 -17.02 -7.82 -6.76
CA ASN A 19 -17.11 -7.78 -8.23
C ASN A 19 -18.46 -8.32 -8.75
N VAL A 20 -18.95 -9.44 -8.22
CA VAL A 20 -20.27 -9.97 -8.58
C VAL A 20 -21.39 -9.00 -8.22
N LEU A 21 -21.35 -8.42 -7.02
CA LEU A 21 -22.34 -7.45 -6.56
C LEU A 21 -22.33 -6.16 -7.40
N LYS A 22 -21.17 -5.74 -7.90
CA LYS A 22 -21.07 -4.67 -8.90
C LYS A 22 -21.72 -5.07 -10.23
N ARG A 23 -21.44 -6.27 -10.73
CA ARG A 23 -21.95 -6.75 -12.02
C ARG A 23 -23.47 -6.90 -12.06
N ILE A 24 -24.10 -7.23 -10.93
CA ILE A 24 -25.57 -7.28 -10.83
C ILE A 24 -26.22 -5.89 -10.62
N GLY A 25 -25.42 -4.82 -10.55
CA GLY A 25 -25.89 -3.43 -10.44
C GLY A 25 -26.24 -2.98 -9.02
N LEU A 26 -25.95 -3.77 -7.98
CA LEU A 26 -26.18 -3.37 -6.59
C LEU A 26 -25.18 -2.33 -6.10
N PHE A 27 -23.94 -2.39 -6.62
CA PHE A 27 -22.86 -1.45 -6.34
C PHE A 27 -22.21 -0.99 -7.65
N SER A 28 -21.41 0.07 -7.58
CA SER A 28 -20.67 0.64 -8.69
C SER A 28 -19.22 0.96 -8.30
N GLU A 29 -18.44 1.41 -9.28
CA GLU A 29 -17.09 1.92 -9.03
C GLU A 29 -17.07 3.14 -8.10
N ARG A 30 -18.19 3.87 -7.97
CA ARG A 30 -18.33 5.00 -7.05
C ARG A 30 -18.23 4.55 -5.59
N GLU A 31 -18.85 3.44 -5.23
CA GLU A 31 -18.72 2.87 -3.90
C GLU A 31 -17.29 2.37 -3.68
N GLY A 32 -16.67 1.75 -4.68
CA GLY A 32 -15.23 1.42 -4.66
C GLY A 32 -14.35 2.64 -4.37
N ALA A 33 -14.55 3.76 -5.06
CA ALA A 33 -13.81 5.00 -4.83
C ALA A 33 -14.05 5.57 -3.42
N THR A 34 -15.25 5.41 -2.87
CA THR A 34 -15.58 5.81 -1.50
C THR A 34 -14.83 4.94 -0.49
N LEU A 35 -14.84 3.62 -0.68
CA LEU A 35 -14.07 2.70 0.16
C LEU A 35 -12.56 2.97 0.07
N SER A 36 -12.05 3.37 -1.09
CA SER A 36 -10.64 3.75 -1.26
C SER A 36 -10.27 4.95 -0.39
N LYS A 37 -11.11 5.99 -0.37
CA LYS A 37 -10.90 7.15 0.53
C LYS A 37 -10.92 6.74 1.99
N ILE A 38 -11.84 5.87 2.41
CA ILE A 38 -11.90 5.36 3.79
C ILE A 38 -10.63 4.55 4.10
N THR A 39 -10.22 3.69 3.19
CA THR A 39 -9.05 2.82 3.36
C THR A 39 -7.80 3.66 3.53
N LEU A 40 -7.50 4.52 2.55
CA LEU A 40 -6.26 5.27 2.50
C LEU A 40 -6.15 6.33 3.61
N ASN A 41 -7.26 6.90 4.08
CA ASN A 41 -7.21 8.00 5.04
C ASN A 41 -7.56 7.60 6.48
N ILE A 42 -8.16 6.43 6.70
CA ILE A 42 -8.65 6.03 8.03
C ILE A 42 -8.11 4.66 8.40
N THR A 43 -8.52 3.60 7.69
CA THR A 43 -8.28 2.24 8.19
C THR A 43 -6.86 1.76 7.95
N LEU A 44 -6.24 2.13 6.83
CA LEU A 44 -4.84 1.78 6.56
C LEU A 44 -3.90 2.51 7.53
N PRO A 45 -3.97 3.84 7.70
CA PRO A 45 -3.23 4.55 8.74
C PRO A 45 -3.39 3.90 10.13
N ALA A 46 -4.62 3.58 10.53
CA ALA A 46 -4.87 2.92 11.82
C ALA A 46 -4.23 1.54 11.91
N ALA A 47 -4.26 0.74 10.84
CA ALA A 47 -3.62 -0.57 10.78
C ALA A 47 -2.09 -0.47 10.90
N ILE A 48 -1.49 0.55 10.26
CA ILE A 48 -0.06 0.85 10.39
C ILE A 48 0.26 1.18 11.85
N VAL A 49 -0.43 2.15 12.46
CA VAL A 49 -0.20 2.53 13.85
C VAL A 49 -0.34 1.33 14.80
N ALA A 50 -1.39 0.52 14.62
CA ALA A 50 -1.63 -0.67 15.42
C ALA A 50 -0.52 -1.72 15.30
N SER A 51 0.13 -1.83 14.14
CA SER A 51 1.22 -2.79 13.92
C SER A 51 2.50 -2.40 14.68
N PHE A 52 2.81 -1.10 14.74
CA PHE A 52 3.99 -0.59 15.45
C PHE A 52 3.82 -0.62 16.97
N ASN A 53 2.58 -0.66 17.46
CA ASN A 53 2.31 -0.64 18.90
C ASN A 53 2.82 -1.86 19.65
N THR A 54 2.90 -3.01 18.98
CA THR A 54 3.37 -4.27 19.58
C THR A 54 4.85 -4.54 19.35
N PHE A 55 5.57 -3.62 18.67
CA PHE A 55 6.88 -3.89 18.12
C PHE A 55 7.94 -2.91 18.61
N LYS A 56 9.03 -3.42 19.16
CA LYS A 56 10.27 -2.65 19.30
C LYS A 56 10.99 -2.70 17.97
N LEU A 57 11.14 -1.56 17.31
CA LEU A 57 11.80 -1.51 16.02
C LEU A 57 13.26 -1.93 16.15
N ASP A 58 13.59 -3.09 15.59
CA ASP A 58 14.98 -3.46 15.33
C ASP A 58 15.47 -2.60 14.15
N TYR A 59 16.45 -1.74 14.42
CA TYR A 59 17.01 -0.83 13.41
C TYR A 59 17.53 -1.55 12.17
N SER A 60 17.90 -2.83 12.30
CA SER A 60 18.29 -3.68 11.18
C SER A 60 17.17 -3.79 10.13
N LEU A 61 15.90 -3.67 10.54
CA LEU A 61 14.74 -3.76 9.63
C LEU A 61 14.58 -2.53 8.73
N LEU A 62 15.25 -1.41 9.02
CA LEU A 62 15.22 -0.23 8.13
C LEU A 62 15.80 -0.54 6.75
N ILE A 63 16.64 -1.58 6.63
CA ILE A 63 17.11 -2.09 5.34
C ILE A 63 15.95 -2.48 4.41
N LEU A 64 14.78 -2.84 4.95
CA LEU A 64 13.59 -3.19 4.17
C LEU A 64 13.08 -2.03 3.31
N ILE A 65 13.35 -0.79 3.70
CA ILE A 65 13.07 0.39 2.86
C ILE A 65 13.90 0.31 1.57
N LEU A 66 15.19 -0.03 1.68
CA LEU A 66 16.08 -0.21 0.53
C LEU A 66 15.68 -1.43 -0.31
N TYR A 67 15.21 -2.51 0.31
CA TYR A 67 14.63 -3.64 -0.44
C TYR A 67 13.37 -3.24 -1.22
N GLY A 68 12.49 -2.41 -0.64
CA GLY A 68 11.32 -1.85 -1.34
C GLY A 68 11.70 -1.03 -2.56
N ILE A 69 12.71 -0.18 -2.42
CA ILE A 69 13.27 0.63 -3.51
C ILE A 69 13.92 -0.28 -4.57
N GLY A 70 14.77 -1.21 -4.16
CA GLY A 70 15.48 -2.13 -5.05
C GLY A 70 14.54 -3.02 -5.85
N ALA A 71 13.50 -3.57 -5.20
CA ALA A 71 12.48 -4.37 -5.88
C ALA A 71 11.73 -3.55 -6.95
N ASN A 72 11.34 -2.31 -6.63
CA ASN A 72 10.76 -1.39 -7.60
C ASN A 72 11.71 -1.14 -8.79
N VAL A 73 13.00 -0.86 -8.54
CA VAL A 73 13.99 -0.63 -9.61
C VAL A 73 14.11 -1.86 -10.52
N VAL A 74 14.23 -3.05 -9.94
CA VAL A 74 14.33 -4.30 -10.69
C VAL A 74 13.11 -4.49 -11.58
N LEU A 75 11.90 -4.38 -11.01
CA LEU A 75 10.67 -4.52 -11.79
C LEU A 75 10.47 -3.42 -12.82
N MET A 76 10.92 -2.21 -12.54
CA MET A 76 10.90 -1.10 -13.49
C MET A 76 11.74 -1.41 -14.73
N VAL A 77 12.96 -1.92 -14.53
CA VAL A 77 13.83 -2.36 -15.64
C VAL A 77 13.15 -3.47 -16.43
N PHE A 78 12.62 -4.50 -15.78
CA PHE A 78 11.92 -5.59 -16.47
C PHE A 78 10.68 -5.10 -17.24
N SER A 79 9.89 -4.21 -16.65
CA SER A 79 8.68 -3.65 -17.27
C SER A 79 9.01 -2.83 -18.52
N TYR A 80 10.04 -2.01 -18.43
CA TYR A 80 10.52 -1.22 -19.57
C TYR A 80 11.06 -2.12 -20.69
N LEU A 81 11.91 -3.10 -20.36
CA LEU A 81 12.50 -4.01 -21.33
C LEU A 81 11.43 -4.86 -22.05
N SER A 82 10.42 -5.31 -21.32
CA SER A 82 9.32 -6.10 -21.88
C SER A 82 8.49 -5.32 -22.91
N MET A 83 8.33 -4.01 -22.71
CA MET A 83 7.59 -3.11 -23.61
C MET A 83 8.50 -2.26 -24.51
N ARG A 84 9.79 -2.61 -24.66
CA ARG A 84 10.77 -1.77 -25.37
C ARG A 84 10.41 -1.48 -26.84
N LYS A 85 9.68 -2.39 -27.47
CA LYS A 85 9.23 -2.30 -28.88
C LYS A 85 7.89 -1.58 -29.03
N GLU A 86 7.18 -1.35 -27.93
CA GLU A 86 5.85 -0.75 -27.92
C GLU A 86 5.91 0.77 -27.95
N SER A 87 4.73 1.39 -28.06
CA SER A 87 4.57 2.84 -27.98
C SER A 87 5.06 3.39 -26.63
N ASN A 88 5.49 4.64 -26.66
CA ASN A 88 5.92 5.38 -25.48
C ASN A 88 4.85 5.45 -24.38
N GLY A 89 3.57 5.55 -24.77
CA GLY A 89 2.44 5.46 -23.84
C GLY A 89 2.36 4.10 -23.13
N LEU A 90 2.50 3.00 -23.86
CA LEU A 90 2.50 1.65 -23.28
C LEU A 90 3.71 1.40 -22.38
N LYS A 91 4.89 1.94 -22.72
CA LYS A 91 6.06 1.90 -21.85
C LYS A 91 5.82 2.65 -20.54
N GLY A 92 5.26 3.85 -20.61
CA GLY A 92 4.88 4.63 -19.42
C GLY A 92 3.86 3.90 -18.55
N TYR A 93 2.85 3.30 -19.16
CA TYR A 93 1.86 2.47 -18.47
C TYR A 93 2.52 1.27 -17.78
N ALA A 94 3.38 0.53 -18.48
CA ALA A 94 4.07 -0.63 -17.93
C ALA A 94 5.03 -0.25 -16.79
N LEU A 95 5.69 0.90 -16.86
CA LEU A 95 6.49 1.41 -15.74
C LEU A 95 5.64 1.56 -14.48
N LEU A 96 4.43 2.13 -14.56
CA LEU A 96 3.55 2.27 -13.40
C LEU A 96 2.99 0.92 -12.94
N CYS A 97 2.31 0.20 -13.84
CA CYS A 97 1.57 -1.01 -13.48
C CYS A 97 2.47 -2.22 -13.20
N GLY A 98 3.66 -2.27 -13.80
CA GLY A 98 4.57 -3.41 -13.68
C GLY A 98 5.58 -3.29 -12.54
N SER A 99 5.84 -2.08 -12.02
CA SER A 99 6.87 -1.87 -10.99
C SER A 99 6.38 -1.37 -9.64
N THR A 100 5.14 -0.87 -9.55
CA THR A 100 4.55 -0.37 -8.30
C THR A 100 3.65 -1.42 -7.66
N TYR A 101 3.52 -1.35 -6.33
CA TYR A 101 2.73 -2.31 -5.56
C TYR A 101 1.62 -1.63 -4.76
N ASN A 102 0.52 -2.35 -4.57
CA ASN A 102 -0.52 -1.97 -3.60
C ASN A 102 -0.30 -2.69 -2.26
N VAL A 103 0.82 -2.40 -1.59
CA VAL A 103 1.20 -3.16 -0.39
C VAL A 103 0.21 -2.90 0.75
N GLY A 104 -0.13 -1.64 1.00
CA GLY A 104 -1.02 -1.24 2.09
C GLY A 104 -2.44 -1.80 1.99
N ASN A 105 -3.10 -1.74 0.82
CA ASN A 105 -4.49 -2.21 0.72
C ASN A 105 -4.55 -3.69 0.36
N PHE A 106 -3.70 -4.18 -0.54
CA PHE A 106 -3.76 -5.57 -0.98
C PHE A 106 -2.88 -6.49 -0.14
N SER A 107 -1.57 -6.22 -0.01
CA SER A 107 -0.64 -7.19 0.59
C SER A 107 -0.77 -7.29 2.12
N PHE A 108 -1.01 -6.18 2.83
CA PHE A 108 -1.07 -6.15 4.30
C PHE A 108 -2.07 -7.15 4.89
N PRO A 109 -3.33 -7.24 4.41
CA PRO A 109 -4.26 -8.27 4.84
C PRO A 109 -3.68 -9.70 4.80
N PHE A 110 -3.05 -10.08 3.69
CA PHE A 110 -2.47 -11.41 3.53
C PHE A 110 -1.24 -11.60 4.42
N VAL A 111 -0.37 -10.59 4.52
CA VAL A 111 0.80 -10.63 5.42
C VAL A 111 0.34 -10.80 6.87
N GLN A 112 -0.67 -10.06 7.30
CA GLN A 112 -1.23 -10.16 8.64
C GLN A 112 -1.85 -11.53 8.91
N ALA A 113 -2.61 -12.09 7.97
CA ALA A 113 -3.26 -13.39 8.12
C ALA A 113 -2.26 -14.56 8.18
N LEU A 114 -1.18 -14.47 7.39
CA LEU A 114 -0.20 -15.56 7.25
C LEU A 114 0.92 -15.48 8.30
N TYR A 115 1.40 -14.28 8.61
CA TYR A 115 2.60 -14.05 9.41
C TYR A 115 2.35 -13.25 10.70
N GLY A 116 1.10 -12.82 10.92
CA GLY A 116 0.69 -12.10 12.11
C GLY A 116 1.02 -10.59 12.09
N PRO A 117 0.63 -9.86 13.15
CA PRO A 117 0.76 -8.40 13.20
C PRO A 117 2.20 -7.87 13.17
N GLN A 118 3.19 -8.65 13.62
CA GLN A 118 4.59 -8.23 13.66
C GLN A 118 5.17 -8.08 12.25
N ALA A 119 4.75 -8.95 11.31
CA ALA A 119 5.17 -8.89 9.92
C ALA A 119 4.63 -7.64 9.19
N LEU A 120 3.58 -6.99 9.71
CA LEU A 120 3.09 -5.73 9.17
C LEU A 120 4.09 -4.59 9.32
N VAL A 121 4.92 -4.59 10.37
CA VAL A 121 5.98 -3.57 10.51
C VAL A 121 7.01 -3.72 9.40
N ALA A 122 7.46 -4.95 9.13
CA ALA A 122 8.36 -5.24 8.02
C ALA A 122 7.75 -4.85 6.67
N ALA A 123 6.48 -5.20 6.44
CA ALA A 123 5.76 -4.82 5.22
C ALA A 123 5.56 -3.30 5.11
N SER A 124 5.37 -2.59 6.22
CA SER A 124 5.27 -1.13 6.29
C SER A 124 6.57 -0.44 5.91
N LEU A 125 7.71 -0.95 6.38
CA LEU A 125 9.03 -0.42 6.03
C LEU A 125 9.33 -0.65 4.54
N PHE A 126 8.98 -1.83 4.01
CA PHE A 126 9.05 -2.08 2.57
C PHE A 126 8.13 -1.13 1.77
N ASP A 127 6.89 -0.95 2.22
CA ASP A 127 5.91 -0.09 1.55
C ASP A 127 6.32 1.39 1.58
N LEU A 128 7.03 1.84 2.63
CA LEU A 128 7.60 3.18 2.65
C LEU A 128 8.58 3.40 1.48
N GLY A 129 9.45 2.43 1.20
CA GLY A 129 10.32 2.46 0.03
C GLY A 129 9.54 2.41 -1.29
N ASN A 130 8.51 1.57 -1.36
CA ASN A 130 7.59 1.51 -2.50
C ASN A 130 6.86 2.82 -2.76
N ALA A 131 6.38 3.52 -1.72
CA ALA A 131 5.67 4.79 -1.85
C ALA A 131 6.58 5.90 -2.41
N LEU A 132 7.85 5.94 -1.98
CA LEU A 132 8.87 6.85 -2.52
C LEU A 132 9.11 6.61 -4.01
N MET A 133 9.21 5.34 -4.42
CA MET A 133 9.39 4.97 -5.82
C MET A 133 8.16 5.29 -6.66
N THR A 134 6.99 4.83 -6.20
CA THR A 134 5.70 4.98 -6.86
C THR A 134 5.38 6.45 -7.09
N THR A 135 5.49 7.30 -6.08
CA THR A 135 5.13 8.73 -6.20
C THR A 135 6.28 9.58 -6.75
N GLY A 136 7.53 9.13 -6.58
CA GLY A 136 8.71 9.86 -7.02
C GLY A 136 9.25 9.36 -8.37
N LEU A 137 10.21 8.44 -8.33
CA LEU A 137 11.01 8.05 -9.48
C LEU A 137 10.18 7.38 -10.58
N THR A 138 9.39 6.37 -10.24
CA THR A 138 8.58 5.61 -11.19
C THR A 138 7.57 6.52 -11.89
N TYR A 139 6.86 7.35 -11.12
CA TYR A 139 5.89 8.29 -11.68
C TYR A 139 6.54 9.33 -12.60
N SER A 140 7.68 9.89 -12.18
CA SER A 140 8.42 10.84 -13.02
C SER A 140 8.83 10.19 -14.34
N LEU A 141 9.45 9.01 -14.30
CA LEU A 141 9.91 8.31 -15.50
C LEU A 141 8.78 7.86 -16.39
N ALA A 142 7.68 7.35 -15.82
CA ALA A 142 6.50 6.95 -16.57
C ALA A 142 5.87 8.14 -17.31
N SER A 143 5.71 9.28 -16.64
CA SER A 143 5.13 10.48 -17.25
C SER A 143 5.98 11.01 -18.40
N THR A 144 7.30 11.09 -18.23
CA THR A 144 8.20 11.56 -19.29
C THR A 144 8.28 10.57 -20.44
N THR A 145 8.28 9.27 -20.15
CA THR A 145 8.33 8.22 -21.17
C THR A 145 7.04 8.22 -22.00
N ALA A 146 5.89 8.47 -21.39
CA ALA A 146 4.60 8.57 -22.08
C ALA A 146 4.44 9.87 -22.91
N GLY A 147 5.44 10.76 -22.95
CA GLY A 147 5.38 12.04 -23.66
C GLY A 147 4.76 13.19 -22.84
N GLY A 148 4.52 12.98 -21.55
CA GLY A 148 4.12 14.02 -20.62
C GLY A 148 5.30 14.87 -20.14
N THR A 149 4.99 15.96 -19.45
CA THR A 149 6.01 16.81 -18.82
C THR A 149 6.56 16.15 -17.56
N LYS A 150 7.87 16.32 -17.33
CA LYS A 150 8.49 15.87 -16.08
C LYS A 150 7.83 16.58 -14.90
N PRO A 151 7.23 15.86 -13.95
CA PRO A 151 6.59 16.49 -12.81
C PRO A 151 7.61 17.23 -11.96
N ASN A 152 7.19 18.37 -11.42
CA ASN A 152 8.03 19.19 -10.56
C ASN A 152 8.33 18.44 -9.26
N THR A 153 9.56 18.56 -8.75
CA THR A 153 9.96 17.95 -7.47
C THR A 153 9.07 18.39 -6.32
N LYS A 154 8.63 19.66 -6.33
CA LYS A 154 7.66 20.18 -5.36
C LYS A 154 6.33 19.44 -5.38
N ASP A 155 5.82 19.09 -6.56
CA ASP A 155 4.54 18.39 -6.70
C ASP A 155 4.66 16.94 -6.23
N LEU A 156 5.78 16.28 -6.52
CA LEU A 156 6.07 14.92 -6.05
C LEU A 156 6.14 14.88 -4.51
N LEU A 157 6.88 15.82 -3.91
CA LEU A 157 6.95 15.95 -2.46
C LEU A 157 5.58 16.25 -1.86
N THR A 158 4.81 17.16 -2.46
CA THR A 158 3.45 17.47 -2.00
C THR A 158 2.56 16.23 -2.03
N LYS A 159 2.61 15.43 -3.09
CA LYS A 159 1.85 14.17 -3.18
C LYS A 159 2.27 13.17 -2.10
N LEU A 160 3.57 13.00 -1.87
CA LEU A 160 4.09 12.14 -0.82
C LEU A 160 3.61 12.58 0.57
N PHE A 161 3.77 13.86 0.90
CA PHE A 161 3.39 14.41 2.21
C PHE A 161 1.90 14.69 2.38
N THR A 162 1.09 14.49 1.34
CA THR A 162 -0.39 14.48 1.44
C THR A 162 -0.93 13.06 1.64
N SER A 163 -0.11 12.04 1.38
CA SER A 163 -0.50 10.63 1.54
C SER A 163 -0.55 10.27 3.03
N ALA A 164 -1.76 10.06 3.56
CA ALA A 164 -1.95 9.68 4.95
C ALA A 164 -1.14 8.42 5.37
N PRO A 165 -1.06 7.33 4.57
CA PRO A 165 -0.22 6.18 4.90
C PRO A 165 1.26 6.54 5.00
N PHE A 166 1.76 7.36 4.07
CA PHE A 166 3.16 7.78 4.05
C PHE A 166 3.54 8.60 5.29
N ILE A 167 2.72 9.59 5.65
CA ILE A 167 2.91 10.37 6.88
C ILE A 167 2.87 9.46 8.10
N THR A 168 1.93 8.50 8.11
CA THR A 168 1.79 7.56 9.23
C THR A 168 3.06 6.72 9.41
N TYR A 169 3.67 6.21 8.33
CA TYR A 169 4.96 5.52 8.42
C TYR A 169 6.04 6.40 9.03
N LEU A 170 6.19 7.64 8.56
CA LEU A 170 7.20 8.57 9.07
C LEU A 170 6.99 8.89 10.56
N VAL A 171 5.75 9.14 10.97
CA VAL A 171 5.40 9.41 12.36
C VAL A 171 5.70 8.21 13.24
N MET A 172 5.27 7.00 12.84
CA MET A 172 5.49 5.80 13.65
C MET A 172 6.96 5.41 13.75
N ILE A 173 7.74 5.57 12.67
CA ILE A 173 9.19 5.38 12.71
C ILE A 173 9.84 6.41 13.64
N SER A 174 9.45 7.69 13.55
CA SER A 174 10.00 8.76 14.40
C SER A 174 9.68 8.55 15.88
N LEU A 175 8.45 8.15 16.21
CA LEU A 175 8.06 7.78 17.57
C LEU A 175 8.89 6.59 18.08
N SER A 176 9.13 5.60 17.22
CA SER A 176 9.95 4.43 17.56
C SER A 176 11.40 4.81 17.87
N PHE A 177 12.03 5.69 17.08
CA PHE A 177 13.36 6.23 17.37
C PHE A 177 13.42 6.99 18.69
N ALA A 178 12.37 7.75 19.01
CA ALA A 178 12.26 8.47 20.27
C ALA A 178 11.90 7.55 21.46
N ASN A 179 11.69 6.26 21.23
CA ASN A 179 11.17 5.29 22.21
C ASN A 179 9.85 5.75 22.87
N LEU A 180 9.03 6.50 22.12
CA LEU A 180 7.75 6.99 22.58
C LEU A 180 6.64 6.02 22.19
N THR A 181 5.89 5.55 23.18
CA THR A 181 4.69 4.75 22.98
C THR A 181 3.46 5.63 23.03
N LEU A 182 2.46 5.32 22.20
CA LEU A 182 1.16 6.00 22.26
C LEU A 182 0.45 5.67 23.60
N PRO A 183 -0.41 6.56 24.12
CA PRO A 183 -1.25 6.23 25.26
C PRO A 183 -2.22 5.09 24.93
N ARG A 184 -2.52 4.23 25.92
CA ARG A 184 -3.28 2.99 25.73
C ARG A 184 -4.60 3.15 24.98
N PHE A 185 -5.36 4.22 25.27
CA PHE A 185 -6.64 4.45 24.58
C PHE A 185 -6.48 4.62 23.06
N LEU A 186 -5.43 5.31 22.60
CA LEU A 186 -5.16 5.47 21.17
C LEU A 186 -4.75 4.14 20.55
N GLN A 187 -3.97 3.34 21.28
CA GLN A 187 -3.59 2.00 20.82
C GLN A 187 -4.83 1.13 20.55
N ASP A 188 -5.76 1.08 21.50
CA ASP A 188 -6.98 0.28 21.42
C ASP A 188 -7.89 0.76 20.28
N TRP A 189 -7.99 2.08 20.08
CA TRP A 189 -8.74 2.67 18.97
C TRP A 189 -8.12 2.33 17.62
N MET A 190 -6.81 2.52 17.48
CA MET A 190 -6.10 2.22 16.23
C MET A 190 -6.16 0.73 15.91
N GLN A 191 -6.09 -0.14 16.92
CA GLN A 191 -6.25 -1.58 16.72
C GLN A 191 -7.67 -1.93 16.24
N THR A 192 -8.70 -1.30 16.82
CA THR A 192 -10.10 -1.54 16.43
C THR A 192 -10.39 -1.06 15.02
N ILE A 193 -9.98 0.17 14.69
CA ILE A 193 -10.15 0.76 13.36
C ILE A 193 -9.31 0.00 12.33
N GLY A 194 -8.06 -0.34 12.66
CA GLY A 194 -7.15 -1.07 11.79
C GLY A 194 -7.62 -2.48 11.44
N LYS A 195 -8.35 -3.16 12.34
CA LYS A 195 -8.97 -4.48 12.07
C LYS A 195 -10.03 -4.43 10.95
N ALA A 196 -10.62 -3.27 10.67
CA ALA A 196 -11.55 -3.12 9.56
C ALA A 196 -10.84 -3.04 8.19
N ASN A 197 -9.55 -2.67 8.17
CA ASN A 197 -8.80 -2.43 6.94
C ASN A 197 -8.83 -3.61 5.95
N PRO A 198 -8.59 -4.87 6.36
CA PRO A 198 -8.63 -6.00 5.44
C PRO A 198 -9.95 -6.15 4.69
N ILE A 199 -11.07 -6.04 5.39
CA ILE A 199 -12.39 -6.22 4.78
C ILE A 199 -12.68 -5.10 3.79
N ILE A 200 -12.47 -3.85 4.21
CA ILE A 200 -12.75 -2.67 3.37
C ILE A 200 -11.86 -2.68 2.13
N ALA A 201 -10.57 -3.00 2.27
CA ALA A 201 -9.63 -3.05 1.16
C ALA A 201 -9.99 -4.12 0.13
N MET A 202 -10.42 -5.31 0.56
CA MET A 202 -10.82 -6.38 -0.37
C MET A 202 -12.11 -6.03 -1.13
N LEU A 203 -13.09 -5.43 -0.45
CA LEU A 203 -14.31 -4.93 -1.10
C LEU A 203 -14.01 -3.79 -2.09
N MET A 204 -13.15 -2.84 -1.69
CA MET A 204 -12.68 -1.74 -2.54
C MET A 204 -12.08 -2.30 -3.84
N ILE A 205 -11.17 -3.27 -3.75
CA ILE A 205 -10.53 -3.88 -4.92
C ILE A 205 -11.58 -4.57 -5.79
N GLY A 206 -12.47 -5.37 -5.20
CA GLY A 206 -13.51 -6.07 -5.96
C GLY A 206 -14.47 -5.13 -6.69
N PHE A 207 -14.82 -3.97 -6.13
CA PHE A 207 -15.62 -2.96 -6.84
C PHE A 207 -14.83 -2.22 -7.94
N MET A 208 -13.51 -2.12 -7.83
CA MET A 208 -12.66 -1.50 -8.86
C MET A 208 -12.29 -2.43 -10.02
N LEU A 209 -12.50 -3.74 -9.89
CA LEU A 209 -12.30 -4.77 -10.93
C LEU A 209 -13.55 -4.93 -11.79
#